data_AF-A0A848CCY8-F1
#
_entry.id   AF-A0A848CCY8-F1
#
_cell.length_a   1.000
_cell.length_b   1.000
_cell.length_c   1.000
_cell.angle_alpha   90.00
_cell.angle_beta   90.00
_cell.angle_gamma   90.00
#
_symmetry.space_group_name_H-M   'P 1'
#
loop_
_entity.id
_entity.type
_entity.pdbx_description
1 polymer ?
#
loop_
_entity_poly.entity_id
_entity_poly.type
_entity_poly.pdbx_seq_one_letter_code
_entity_poly.pdbx_strand_id
1 'polypeptide(L)'
;MTQATCTSESVFVQKTENGIAPVLLAGECPAQWKERLMAAFGAEDEPAATYLLHCLSRTARGKRSDLLFNACIAAIREIRPGNSLERMLVVQMCLANEYAVNALSSSDTAVFAEDKERLSAIAAKMMRLYLQQFEVLRRYRNAGRQNIQVTHVYADQAIVGDVVQGGK
;
A
#
# COMPACT_ATOMS: atom_id res chain seq x y z
N MET A 1 0.95 -29.65 -11.52
CA MET A 1 0.12 -28.45 -11.27
C MET A 1 -0.16 -28.40 -9.78
N THR A 2 0.68 -27.67 -9.06
CA THR A 2 0.69 -27.63 -7.59
C THR A 2 -0.47 -26.75 -7.14
N GLN A 3 -1.52 -27.34 -6.56
CA GLN A 3 -2.57 -26.56 -5.90
C GLN A 3 -1.91 -25.78 -4.77
N ALA A 4 -1.91 -24.45 -4.88
CA ALA A 4 -1.58 -23.59 -3.76
C ALA A 4 -2.58 -23.90 -2.64
N THR A 5 -2.07 -24.36 -1.50
CA THR A 5 -2.85 -24.57 -0.28
C THR A 5 -3.48 -23.25 0.10
N CYS A 6 -4.76 -23.10 -0.21
CA CYS A 6 -5.54 -21.92 0.10
C CYS A 6 -5.72 -21.87 1.62
N THR A 7 -4.90 -21.07 2.30
CA THR A 7 -5.10 -20.81 3.73
C THR A 7 -6.47 -20.17 3.93
N SER A 8 -7.20 -20.51 5.00
CA SER A 8 -8.59 -20.05 5.20
C SER A 8 -8.73 -18.52 5.29
N GLU A 9 -7.63 -17.79 5.45
CA GLU A 9 -7.58 -16.32 5.52
C GLU A 9 -7.35 -15.65 4.15
N SER A 10 -6.97 -16.41 3.12
CA SER A 10 -6.62 -15.84 1.81
C SER A 10 -7.87 -15.50 0.99
N VAL A 11 -7.97 -14.24 0.58
CA VAL A 11 -9.05 -13.74 -0.28
C VAL A 11 -8.59 -13.74 -1.72
N PHE A 12 -9.44 -14.29 -2.59
CA PHE A 12 -9.20 -14.34 -4.02
C PHE A 12 -10.38 -13.74 -4.78
N VAL A 13 -10.04 -13.06 -5.86
CA VAL A 13 -10.94 -12.54 -6.86
C VAL A 13 -10.49 -12.93 -8.25
N GLN A 14 -11.45 -12.96 -9.16
CA GLN A 14 -11.22 -13.15 -10.59
C GLN A 14 -11.84 -11.99 -11.37
N LYS A 15 -11.17 -11.56 -12.43
CA LYS A 15 -11.70 -10.59 -13.36
C LYS A 15 -12.78 -11.23 -14.21
N THR A 16 -13.87 -10.52 -14.40
CA THR A 16 -14.97 -10.89 -15.29
C THR A 16 -15.21 -9.77 -16.31
N GLU A 17 -16.01 -10.03 -17.33
CA GLU A 17 -16.41 -9.01 -18.31
C GLU A 17 -17.07 -7.79 -17.64
N ASN A 18 -17.77 -8.03 -16.53
CA ASN A 18 -18.52 -7.01 -15.79
C ASN A 18 -17.74 -6.44 -14.59
N GLY A 19 -16.44 -6.77 -14.43
CA GLY A 19 -15.60 -6.23 -13.37
C GLY A 19 -14.80 -7.30 -12.63
N ILE A 20 -15.05 -7.43 -11.33
CA ILE A 20 -14.36 -8.38 -10.45
C ILE A 20 -15.41 -9.22 -9.72
N ALA A 21 -15.21 -10.53 -9.67
CA ALA A 21 -16.06 -11.48 -8.96
C ALA A 21 -15.27 -12.21 -7.86
N PRO A 22 -15.93 -12.63 -6.76
CA PRO A 22 -15.32 -13.42 -5.72
C PRO A 22 -14.94 -14.82 -6.22
N VAL A 23 -13.79 -15.33 -5.77
CA VAL A 23 -13.45 -16.76 -5.89
C VAL A 23 -13.71 -17.41 -4.53
N LEU A 24 -14.72 -18.28 -4.48
CA LEU A 24 -15.17 -18.95 -3.25
C LEU A 24 -14.31 -20.19 -2.97
N LEU A 25 -14.08 -20.46 -1.69
CA LEU A 25 -13.53 -21.73 -1.24
C LEU A 25 -14.59 -22.84 -1.34
N ALA A 26 -14.15 -24.10 -1.33
CA ALA A 26 -15.08 -25.23 -1.39
C ALA A 26 -16.07 -25.20 -0.22
N GLY A 27 -17.37 -25.17 -0.52
CA GLY A 27 -18.44 -25.10 0.48
C GLY A 27 -18.67 -23.72 1.10
N GLU A 28 -17.94 -22.69 0.65
CA GLU A 28 -18.09 -21.34 1.16
C GLU A 28 -19.28 -20.61 0.53
N CYS A 29 -20.05 -19.90 1.36
CA CYS A 29 -21.11 -19.03 0.87
C CYS A 29 -20.62 -17.58 0.61
N PRO A 30 -21.33 -16.78 -0.21
CA PRO A 30 -20.92 -15.40 -0.51
C PRO A 30 -20.75 -14.50 0.72
N ALA A 31 -21.49 -14.73 1.81
CA ALA A 31 -21.37 -13.95 3.05
C ALA A 31 -20.04 -14.22 3.76
N GLN A 32 -19.61 -15.48 3.84
CA GLN A 32 -18.32 -15.86 4.42
C GLN A 32 -17.14 -15.27 3.63
N TRP A 33 -17.24 -15.24 2.30
CA TRP A 33 -16.24 -14.59 1.47
C TRP A 33 -16.14 -13.08 1.76
N LYS A 34 -17.28 -12.40 1.98
CA LYS A 34 -17.32 -10.97 2.34
C LYS A 34 -16.70 -10.72 3.72
N GLU A 35 -16.95 -11.57 4.70
CA GLU A 35 -16.29 -11.48 6.02
C GLU A 35 -14.76 -11.56 5.90
N ARG A 36 -14.25 -12.47 5.05
CA ARG A 36 -12.81 -12.55 4.78
C ARG A 36 -12.29 -11.34 4.01
N LEU A 37 -13.05 -10.80 3.06
CA LEU A 37 -12.72 -9.56 2.37
C LEU A 37 -12.58 -8.40 3.37
N MET A 38 -13.54 -8.26 4.28
CA MET A 38 -13.52 -7.27 5.36
C MET A 38 -12.29 -7.45 6.24
N ALA A 39 -12.00 -8.68 6.68
CA ALA A 39 -10.82 -8.98 7.46
C ALA A 39 -9.51 -8.66 6.70
N ALA A 40 -9.42 -8.94 5.40
CA ALA A 40 -8.25 -8.63 4.59
C ALA A 40 -7.98 -7.12 4.47
N PHE A 41 -9.02 -6.30 4.39
CA PHE A 41 -8.86 -4.84 4.40
C PHE A 41 -8.81 -4.24 5.81
N GLY A 42 -9.08 -5.03 6.86
CA GLY A 42 -9.30 -4.52 8.21
C GLY A 42 -10.51 -3.58 8.31
N ALA A 43 -11.55 -3.82 7.50
CA ALA A 43 -12.78 -3.03 7.48
C ALA A 43 -13.85 -3.62 8.42
N GLU A 44 -14.59 -2.76 9.10
CA GLU A 44 -15.68 -3.16 10.01
C GLU A 44 -17.01 -3.38 9.27
N ASP A 45 -17.21 -2.67 8.17
CA ASP A 45 -18.43 -2.72 7.37
C ASP A 45 -18.19 -3.30 5.98
N GLU A 46 -19.11 -4.14 5.52
CA GLU A 46 -19.10 -4.74 4.19
C GLU A 46 -19.03 -3.70 3.05
N PRO A 47 -19.82 -2.61 3.06
CA PRO A 47 -19.74 -1.60 2.00
C PRO A 47 -18.35 -0.94 1.89
N ALA A 48 -17.64 -0.78 3.01
CA ALA A 48 -16.30 -0.22 3.01
C ALA A 48 -15.30 -1.16 2.34
N ALA A 49 -15.34 -2.46 2.68
CA ALA A 49 -14.49 -3.47 2.05
C ALA A 49 -14.78 -3.58 0.54
N THR A 50 -16.07 -3.61 0.17
CA THR A 50 -16.51 -3.64 -1.23
C THR A 50 -16.06 -2.40 -1.99
N TYR A 51 -16.17 -1.20 -1.40
CA TYR A 51 -15.65 0.04 -2.00
C TYR A 51 -14.14 -0.01 -2.26
N LEU A 52 -13.34 -0.45 -1.28
CA LEU A 52 -11.89 -0.56 -1.44
C LEU A 52 -11.50 -1.55 -2.54
N LEU A 53 -12.22 -2.67 -2.66
CA LEU A 53 -12.07 -3.61 -3.77
C LEU A 53 -12.42 -2.95 -5.12
N HIS A 54 -13.49 -2.16 -5.17
CA HIS A 54 -13.85 -1.40 -6.37
C HIS A 54 -12.80 -0.33 -6.73
N CYS A 55 -12.13 0.30 -5.76
CA CYS A 55 -11.02 1.22 -6.05
C CYS A 55 -9.86 0.48 -6.75
N LEU A 56 -9.55 -0.74 -6.31
CA LEU A 56 -8.55 -1.58 -6.95
C LEU A 56 -8.96 -1.95 -8.39
N SER A 57 -10.25 -2.21 -8.63
CA SER A 57 -10.76 -2.58 -9.96
C SER A 57 -10.88 -1.42 -10.95
N ARG A 58 -11.33 -0.25 -10.51
CA ARG A 58 -11.61 0.90 -11.40
C ARG A 58 -10.37 1.48 -12.08
N THR A 59 -9.21 1.34 -11.45
CA THR A 59 -7.94 1.79 -12.02
C THR A 59 -7.38 0.80 -13.05
N ALA A 60 -7.88 -0.44 -13.07
CA ALA A 60 -7.50 -1.47 -14.02
C ALA A 60 -8.28 -1.33 -15.34
N ARG A 61 -7.94 -0.35 -16.18
CA ARG A 61 -8.43 -0.34 -17.56
C ARG A 61 -7.91 -1.55 -18.33
N GLY A 62 -8.76 -2.55 -18.54
CA GLY A 62 -8.69 -3.57 -19.59
C GLY A 62 -7.58 -4.64 -19.50
N LYS A 63 -6.38 -4.34 -19.00
CA LYS A 63 -5.20 -5.21 -19.14
C LYS A 63 -4.68 -5.89 -17.87
N ARG A 64 -5.23 -5.58 -16.69
CA ARG A 64 -4.72 -6.21 -15.44
C ARG A 64 -5.30 -7.61 -15.24
N SER A 65 -4.47 -8.49 -14.66
CA SER A 65 -4.76 -9.89 -14.38
C SER A 65 -5.24 -10.10 -12.93
N ASP A 66 -5.90 -11.23 -12.69
CA ASP A 66 -6.34 -11.66 -11.36
C ASP A 66 -5.18 -11.67 -10.34
N LEU A 67 -3.99 -12.05 -10.82
CA LEU A 67 -2.75 -12.02 -10.04
C LEU A 67 -2.53 -10.66 -9.37
N LEU A 68 -2.78 -9.57 -10.09
CA LEU A 68 -2.52 -8.23 -9.57
C LEU A 68 -3.50 -7.86 -8.46
N PHE A 69 -4.79 -8.13 -8.66
CA PHE A 69 -5.79 -7.84 -7.63
C PHE A 69 -5.54 -8.67 -6.37
N ASN A 70 -5.26 -9.95 -6.54
CA ASN A 70 -4.97 -10.86 -5.44
C ASN A 70 -3.69 -10.48 -4.69
N ALA A 71 -2.64 -10.04 -5.40
CA ALA A 71 -1.43 -9.54 -4.79
C ALA A 71 -1.67 -8.24 -3.98
N CYS A 72 -2.46 -7.31 -4.50
CA CYS A 72 -2.82 -6.09 -3.77
C CYS A 72 -3.63 -6.40 -2.50
N ILE A 73 -4.62 -7.28 -2.58
CA ILE A 73 -5.43 -7.69 -1.42
C ILE A 73 -4.53 -8.36 -0.36
N ALA A 74 -3.63 -9.25 -0.78
CA ALA A 74 -2.69 -9.89 0.13
C ALA A 74 -1.74 -8.88 0.79
N ALA A 75 -1.17 -7.95 0.01
CA ALA A 75 -0.30 -6.91 0.53
C ALA A 75 -1.01 -6.00 1.55
N ILE A 76 -2.26 -5.60 1.28
CA ILE A 76 -3.04 -4.79 2.21
C ILE A 76 -3.30 -5.54 3.53
N ARG A 77 -3.64 -6.83 3.43
CA ARG A 77 -3.81 -7.69 4.62
C ARG A 77 -2.54 -7.75 5.46
N GLU A 78 -1.37 -7.87 4.82
CA GLU A 78 -0.07 -7.89 5.51
C GLU A 78 0.28 -6.54 6.15
N ILE A 79 -0.08 -5.43 5.51
CA ILE A 79 0.16 -4.06 6.02
C ILE A 79 -0.68 -3.76 7.27
N ARG A 80 -1.80 -4.46 7.45
CA ARG A 80 -2.73 -4.35 8.60
C ARG A 80 -3.10 -2.88 8.89
N PRO A 81 -3.81 -2.19 7.97
CA PRO A 81 -4.22 -0.81 8.19
C PRO A 81 -5.12 -0.70 9.44
N GLY A 82 -4.77 0.21 10.34
CA GLY A 82 -5.42 0.30 11.66
C GLY A 82 -6.75 1.07 11.67
N ASN A 83 -7.03 1.88 10.65
CA ASN A 83 -8.24 2.70 10.58
C ASN A 83 -8.61 3.02 9.12
N SER A 84 -9.75 3.70 8.93
CA SER A 84 -10.28 4.02 7.60
C SER A 84 -9.34 4.86 6.73
N LEU A 85 -8.62 5.81 7.33
CA LEU A 85 -7.65 6.63 6.61
C LEU A 85 -6.46 5.79 6.12
N GLU A 86 -5.91 4.95 7.00
CA GLU A 86 -4.85 4.01 6.61
C GLU A 86 -5.34 3.06 5.50
N ARG A 87 -6.56 2.53 5.60
CA ARG A 87 -7.15 1.63 4.59
C ARG A 87 -7.16 2.27 3.20
N MET A 88 -7.66 3.50 3.11
CA MET A 88 -7.71 4.25 1.85
C MET A 88 -6.31 4.57 1.32
N LEU A 89 -5.40 5.01 2.20
CA LEU A 89 -4.03 5.35 1.81
C LEU A 89 -3.28 4.13 1.29
N VAL A 90 -3.38 2.98 1.97
CA VAL A 90 -2.69 1.76 1.55
C VAL A 90 -3.24 1.25 0.22
N VAL A 91 -4.56 1.30 0.00
CA VAL A 91 -5.15 0.99 -1.32
C VAL A 91 -4.58 1.92 -2.39
N GLN A 92 -4.51 3.23 -2.12
CA GLN A 92 -3.92 4.19 -3.05
C GLN A 92 -2.43 3.91 -3.32
N MET A 93 -1.67 3.50 -2.30
CA MET A 93 -0.25 3.13 -2.43
C MET A 93 -0.08 1.91 -3.33
N CYS A 94 -0.89 0.85 -3.17
CA CYS A 94 -0.87 -0.31 -4.06
C CYS A 94 -1.11 0.09 -5.51
N LEU A 95 -2.06 1.00 -5.74
CA LEU A 95 -2.37 1.52 -7.07
C LEU A 95 -1.24 2.38 -7.65
N ALA A 96 -0.66 3.27 -6.86
CA ALA A 96 0.47 4.10 -7.29
C ALA A 96 1.68 3.23 -7.69
N ASN A 97 1.98 2.19 -6.90
CA ASN A 97 3.03 1.23 -7.21
C ASN A 97 2.74 0.49 -8.52
N GLU A 98 1.51 0.00 -8.70
CA GLU A 98 1.13 -0.67 -9.95
C GLU A 98 1.30 0.26 -11.15
N TYR A 99 0.83 1.50 -11.06
CA TYR A 99 0.92 2.45 -12.17
C TYR A 99 2.39 2.75 -12.51
N ALA A 100 3.25 2.84 -11.50
CA ALA A 100 4.68 3.00 -11.69
C ALA A 100 5.31 1.81 -12.43
N VAL A 101 5.03 0.59 -11.97
CA VAL A 101 5.57 -0.66 -12.58
C VAL A 101 5.08 -0.81 -14.02
N ASN A 102 3.79 -0.58 -14.27
CA ASN A 102 3.22 -0.66 -15.61
C ASN A 102 3.80 0.41 -16.55
N ALA A 103 3.97 1.65 -16.07
CA ALA A 103 4.60 2.72 -16.85
C ALA A 103 6.07 2.41 -17.17
N LEU A 104 6.81 1.85 -16.21
CA LEU A 104 8.21 1.43 -16.41
C LEU A 104 8.32 0.32 -17.46
N SER A 105 7.51 -0.73 -17.33
CA SER A 105 7.48 -1.84 -18.31
C SER A 105 7.04 -1.35 -19.69
N SER A 106 6.03 -0.50 -19.76
CA SER A 106 5.56 0.08 -21.04
C SER A 106 6.64 0.96 -21.68
N SER A 107 7.38 1.74 -20.87
CA SER A 107 8.50 2.55 -21.35
C SER A 107 9.61 1.72 -21.97
N ASP A 108 9.95 0.57 -21.38
CA ASP A 108 11.00 -0.31 -21.89
C ASP A 108 10.66 -0.82 -23.31
N THR A 109 9.39 -1.17 -23.51
CA THR A 109 8.88 -1.71 -24.79
C THR A 109 8.44 -0.65 -25.82
N ALA A 110 8.45 0.64 -25.47
CA ALA A 110 7.94 1.68 -26.38
C ALA A 110 8.86 1.87 -27.59
N VAL A 111 8.26 2.11 -28.77
CA VAL A 111 9.00 2.26 -30.03
C VAL A 111 9.54 3.68 -30.20
N PHE A 112 8.73 4.69 -29.86
CA PHE A 112 9.08 6.09 -30.02
C PHE A 112 9.79 6.64 -28.78
N ALA A 113 10.85 7.41 -28.98
CA ALA A 113 11.64 8.00 -27.90
C ALA A 113 10.80 8.91 -26.99
N GLU A 114 9.88 9.70 -27.55
CA GLU A 114 8.97 10.57 -26.80
C GLU A 114 8.08 9.78 -25.83
N ASP A 115 7.59 8.61 -26.23
CA ASP A 115 6.81 7.74 -25.36
C ASP A 115 7.66 7.12 -24.26
N LYS A 116 8.91 6.71 -24.56
CA LYS A 116 9.86 6.25 -23.53
C LYS A 116 10.06 7.31 -22.45
N GLU A 117 10.37 8.53 -22.87
CA GLU A 117 10.62 9.63 -21.95
C GLU A 117 9.37 9.95 -21.11
N ARG A 118 8.21 10.10 -21.75
CA ARG A 118 6.94 10.37 -21.07
C ARG A 118 6.57 9.29 -20.07
N LEU A 119 6.67 8.01 -20.44
CA LEU A 119 6.32 6.89 -19.56
C LEU A 119 7.32 6.74 -18.41
N SER A 120 8.62 6.92 -18.67
CA SER A 120 9.66 6.96 -17.63
C SER A 120 9.41 8.09 -16.63
N ALA A 121 9.03 9.28 -17.10
CA ALA A 121 8.70 10.41 -16.24
C ALA A 121 7.46 10.14 -15.36
N ILE A 122 6.42 9.51 -15.92
CA ILE A 122 5.23 9.08 -15.17
C ILE A 122 5.61 8.05 -14.10
N ALA A 123 6.43 7.05 -14.46
CA ALA A 123 6.89 6.03 -13.54
C ALA A 123 7.64 6.65 -12.36
N ALA A 124 8.61 7.52 -12.64
CA ALA A 124 9.39 8.22 -11.62
C ALA A 124 8.50 9.11 -10.72
N LYS A 125 7.48 9.77 -11.27
CA LYS A 125 6.51 10.56 -10.50
C LYS A 125 5.71 9.69 -9.53
N MET A 126 5.21 8.54 -9.98
CA MET A 126 4.43 7.63 -9.15
C MET A 126 5.28 6.98 -8.06
N MET A 127 6.53 6.61 -8.34
CA MET A 127 7.46 6.09 -7.33
C MET A 127 7.76 7.12 -6.24
N ARG A 128 7.98 8.40 -6.61
CA ARG A 128 8.15 9.48 -5.63
C ARG A 128 6.90 9.69 -4.78
N LEU A 129 5.72 9.65 -5.39
CA LEU A 129 4.45 9.73 -4.66
C LEU A 129 4.29 8.56 -3.67
N TYR A 130 4.62 7.34 -4.09
CA TYR A 130 4.59 6.16 -3.20
C TYR A 130 5.52 6.33 -2.00
N LEU A 131 6.76 6.79 -2.22
CA LEU A 131 7.72 7.05 -1.14
C LEU A 131 7.19 8.11 -0.16
N GLN A 132 6.62 9.21 -0.67
CA GLN A 132 6.00 10.24 0.16
C GLN A 132 4.84 9.68 1.01
N GLN A 133 3.96 8.88 0.41
CA GLN A 133 2.85 8.23 1.13
C GLN A 133 3.36 7.26 2.20
N PHE A 134 4.42 6.50 1.90
CA PHE A 134 5.06 5.62 2.87
C PHE A 134 5.65 6.38 4.05
N GLU A 135 6.35 7.49 3.81
CA GLU A 135 6.86 8.34 4.89
C GLU A 135 5.74 8.93 5.74
N VAL A 136 4.66 9.40 5.11
CA VAL A 136 3.47 9.91 5.81
C VAL A 136 2.85 8.84 6.69
N LEU A 137 2.62 7.63 6.15
CA LEU A 137 2.09 6.49 6.90
C LEU A 137 3.00 6.10 8.07
N ARG A 138 4.32 6.04 7.83
CA ARG A 138 5.32 5.77 8.87
C ARG A 138 5.28 6.82 9.96
N ARG A 139 5.22 8.11 9.62
CA ARG A 139 5.11 9.20 10.61
C ARG A 139 3.80 9.12 11.37
N TYR A 140 2.67 8.90 10.68
CA TYR A 140 1.35 8.76 11.29
C TYR A 140 1.33 7.64 12.34
N ARG A 141 1.84 6.44 11.99
CA ARG A 141 1.94 5.29 12.92
C ARG A 141 2.88 5.54 14.10
N ASN A 142 3.86 6.42 13.96
CA ASN A 142 4.84 6.75 14.99
C ASN A 142 4.54 8.07 15.73
N ALA A 143 3.54 8.85 15.32
CA ALA A 143 3.25 10.17 15.87
C ALA A 143 2.85 10.10 17.36
N GLY A 144 2.32 8.96 17.81
CA GLY A 144 2.07 8.69 19.24
C GLY A 144 3.31 8.22 20.03
N ARG A 145 4.49 8.09 19.41
CA ARG A 145 5.75 7.66 20.03
C ARG A 145 6.79 8.79 20.10
N GLN A 146 6.37 10.04 20.30
CA GLN A 146 7.32 11.08 20.75
C GLN A 146 7.73 10.74 22.19
N ASN A 147 8.76 9.91 22.31
CA ASN A 147 9.39 9.59 23.59
C ASN A 147 10.25 10.80 23.99
N ILE A 148 9.62 11.86 24.52
CA ILE A 148 10.35 12.98 25.12
C ILE A 148 10.91 12.45 26.45
N GLN A 149 12.14 11.94 26.41
CA GLN A 149 12.90 11.70 27.64
C GLN A 149 13.38 13.05 28.16
N VAL A 150 12.65 13.61 29.13
CA VAL A 150 13.12 14.76 29.91
C VAL A 150 14.23 14.25 30.82
N THR A 151 15.48 14.38 30.38
CA THR A 151 16.62 14.25 31.28
C THR A 151 16.73 15.57 32.03
N HIS A 152 16.28 15.60 33.28
CA HIS A 152 16.63 16.69 34.19
C HIS A 152 18.14 16.62 34.44
N VAL A 153 18.91 17.41 33.69
CA VAL A 153 20.31 17.65 34.01
C VAL A 153 20.32 18.69 35.13
N TYR A 154 20.80 18.31 36.31
CA TYR A 154 21.08 19.27 37.37
C TYR A 154 22.20 20.20 36.89
N ALA A 155 21.98 21.51 37.05
CA ALA A 155 22.82 22.58 36.51
C ALA A 155 24.28 22.59 37.03
N ASP A 156 24.63 21.71 37.95
CA ASP A 156 25.95 21.62 38.57
C ASP A 156 27.01 20.95 37.67
N GLN A 157 26.62 20.47 36.47
CA GLN A 157 27.53 19.83 35.50
C GLN A 157 27.42 20.36 34.06
N ALA A 158 26.78 21.49 33.82
CA ALA A 158 26.70 22.08 32.48
C ALA A 158 27.65 23.27 32.31
N ILE A 159 28.80 23.06 31.66
CA ILE A 159 29.50 24.18 31.02
C ILE A 159 28.76 24.46 29.71
N VAL A 160 28.02 25.56 29.66
CA VAL A 160 27.56 26.17 28.41
C VAL A 160 28.40 27.42 28.18
N GLY A 161 29.35 27.32 27.25
CA GLY A 161 30.19 28.42 26.83
C GLY A 161 30.71 28.16 25.42
N ASP A 162 30.84 29.23 24.63
CA ASP A 162 31.47 29.18 23.31
C ASP A 162 32.92 28.69 23.49
N VAL A 163 33.21 27.48 23.01
CA VAL A 163 34.55 26.90 23.12
C VAL A 163 35.44 27.56 22.08
N VAL A 164 36.01 28.72 22.44
CA VAL A 164 37.15 29.29 21.72
C VAL A 164 38.36 28.46 22.09
N GLN A 165 38.75 27.53 21.21
CA GLN A 165 39.94 26.72 21.35
C GLN A 165 41.18 27.60 21.13
N GLY A 166 41.69 28.20 22.21
CA GLY A 166 42.90 29.02 22.19
C GLY A 166 44.09 28.34 22.89
N GLY A 167 45.19 28.16 22.15
CA GLY A 167 46.55 27.92 22.64
C GLY A 167 47.03 26.46 22.53
N LYS A 168 48.21 26.13 22.00
CA LYS A 168 49.44 26.89 21.70
C LYS A 168 50.07 26.37 20.41
#